data_AF-A0AAQ3PJF5-F1
#
_entry.id   AF-A0AAQ3PJF5-F1
#
_cell.length_a   1.000
_cell.length_b   1.000
_cell.length_c   1.000
_cell.angle_alpha   90.00
_cell.angle_beta   90.00
_cell.angle_gamma   90.00
#
_symmetry.space_group_name_H-M   'P 1'
#
loop_
_entity.id
_entity.type
_entity.pdbx_description
1 polymer ?
#
loop_
_entity_poly.entity_id
_entity_poly.type
_entity_poly.pdbx_seq_one_letter_code
_entity_poly.pdbx_strand_id
1 'polypeptide(L)'
;MRRAGHEPTWVEFTRAFRADYIPDGLMERKKREFRELKQGNKTVMQYVQSFIHLSQYAPEDMADDPRRAARLLNGLDPTLQTHLGCRYQSFTDLVDTALDMENRLRVANEDQRRKRQANTYAAGSSRKRRQTL
;
A
#
# COMPACT_ATOMS: atom_id res chain seq x y z
N MET A 1 -4.25 -42.90 -20.03
CA MET A 1 -5.19 -43.86 -19.41
C MET A 1 -5.17 -43.66 -17.89
N ARG A 2 -6.22 -43.10 -17.28
CA ARG A 2 -6.36 -43.07 -15.81
C ARG A 2 -6.77 -44.48 -15.33
N ARG A 3 -6.06 -45.05 -14.36
CA ARG A 3 -6.41 -46.37 -13.78
C ARG A 3 -7.66 -46.20 -12.91
N ALA A 4 -8.66 -47.06 -13.14
CA ALA A 4 -9.87 -47.12 -12.33
C ALA A 4 -9.48 -47.39 -10.85
N GLY A 5 -9.91 -46.52 -9.94
CA GLY A 5 -9.66 -46.64 -8.48
C GLY A 5 -8.66 -45.65 -7.87
N HIS A 6 -8.06 -44.73 -8.64
CA HIS A 6 -7.19 -43.68 -8.05
C HIS A 6 -8.03 -42.56 -7.44
N GLU A 7 -8.09 -42.51 -6.12
CA GLU A 7 -8.61 -41.35 -5.40
C GLU A 7 -7.54 -40.25 -5.43
N PRO A 8 -7.77 -39.14 -6.15
CA PRO A 8 -6.77 -38.09 -6.27
C PRO A 8 -6.52 -37.47 -4.91
N THR A 9 -5.25 -37.37 -4.53
CA THR A 9 -4.86 -36.59 -3.35
C THR A 9 -5.26 -35.13 -3.55
N TRP A 10 -5.45 -34.39 -2.45
CA TRP A 10 -5.75 -32.96 -2.52
C TRP A 10 -4.74 -32.17 -3.36
N VAL A 11 -3.46 -32.58 -3.32
CA VAL A 11 -2.38 -31.97 -4.11
C VAL A 11 -2.58 -32.22 -5.61
N GLU A 12 -2.93 -33.44 -6.00
CA GLU A 12 -3.19 -33.79 -7.40
C GLU A 12 -4.43 -33.10 -7.95
N PHE A 13 -5.51 -33.05 -7.16
CA PHE A 13 -6.71 -32.31 -7.51
C PHE A 13 -6.39 -30.82 -7.69
N THR A 14 -5.75 -30.20 -6.70
CA THR A 14 -5.41 -28.76 -6.76
C THR A 14 -4.53 -28.44 -7.95
N ARG A 15 -3.54 -29.30 -8.27
CA ARG A 15 -2.68 -29.12 -9.43
C ARG A 15 -3.46 -29.20 -10.75
N ALA A 16 -4.29 -30.23 -10.91
CA ALA A 16 -5.11 -30.39 -12.12
C ALA A 16 -6.11 -29.24 -12.29
N PHE A 17 -6.81 -28.87 -11.20
CA PHE A 17 -7.75 -27.76 -11.19
C PHE A 17 -7.08 -26.43 -11.58
N ARG A 18 -5.90 -26.13 -11.02
CA ARG A 18 -5.16 -24.91 -11.38
C ARG A 18 -4.76 -24.91 -12.86
N ALA A 19 -4.28 -26.04 -13.38
CA ALA A 19 -3.89 -26.15 -14.78
C ALA A 19 -5.07 -25.93 -15.74
N ASP A 20 -6.27 -26.42 -15.39
CA ASP A 20 -7.44 -26.35 -16.26
C ASP A 20 -8.20 -25.02 -16.15
N TYR A 21 -8.17 -24.37 -14.98
CA TYR A 21 -9.04 -23.21 -14.68
C TYR A 21 -8.30 -21.92 -14.34
N ILE A 22 -6.99 -21.95 -14.10
CA ILE A 22 -6.19 -20.76 -13.81
C ILE A 22 -5.16 -20.59 -14.91
N PRO A 23 -5.44 -19.74 -15.92
CA PRO A 23 -4.49 -19.49 -17.00
C PRO A 23 -3.18 -18.89 -16.47
N ASP A 24 -2.04 -19.35 -17.00
CA ASP A 24 -0.73 -18.81 -16.62
C ASP A 24 -0.64 -17.28 -16.85
N GLY A 25 -1.23 -16.79 -17.94
CA GLY A 25 -1.30 -15.34 -18.21
C GLY A 25 -2.05 -14.54 -17.15
N LEU A 26 -3.04 -15.15 -16.47
CA LEU A 26 -3.74 -14.52 -15.34
C LEU A 26 -2.81 -14.43 -14.12
N MET A 27 -2.08 -15.49 -13.82
CA MET A 27 -1.11 -15.53 -12.72
C MET A 27 0.02 -14.51 -12.94
N GLU A 28 0.58 -14.45 -14.13
CA GLU A 28 1.62 -13.48 -14.48
C GLU A 28 1.11 -12.04 -14.42
N ARG A 29 -0.16 -11.81 -14.80
CA ARG A 29 -0.79 -10.50 -14.61
C ARG A 29 -0.91 -10.14 -13.12
N LYS A 30 -1.28 -11.09 -12.26
CA LYS A 30 -1.38 -10.87 -10.81
C LYS A 30 -0.02 -10.65 -10.14
N LYS A 31 1.01 -11.38 -10.54
CA LYS A 31 2.39 -11.13 -10.10
C LYS A 31 2.87 -9.74 -10.49
N ARG A 32 2.60 -9.31 -11.72
CA ARG A 32 2.94 -7.96 -12.17
C ARG A 32 2.18 -6.89 -11.37
N GLU A 33 0.88 -7.08 -11.17
CA GLU A 33 0.06 -6.20 -10.33
C GLU A 33 0.65 -6.04 -8.91
N PHE A 34 1.11 -7.14 -8.31
CA PHE A 34 1.80 -7.09 -7.02
C PHE A 34 3.12 -6.32 -7.08
N ARG A 35 3.97 -6.61 -8.07
CA ARG A 35 5.30 -5.98 -8.20
C ARG A 35 5.23 -4.48 -8.50
N GLU A 36 4.19 -4.04 -9.18
CA GLU A 36 3.94 -2.65 -9.54
C GLU A 36 3.07 -1.91 -8.51
N LEU A 37 2.61 -2.58 -7.45
CA LEU A 37 1.72 -2.00 -6.46
C LEU A 37 2.35 -0.80 -5.75
N LYS A 38 1.72 0.37 -5.91
CA LYS A 38 2.04 1.61 -5.19
C LYS A 38 0.85 2.06 -4.33
N GLN A 39 1.15 2.80 -3.26
CA GLN A 39 0.16 3.45 -2.40
C GLN A 39 -0.71 4.39 -3.22
N GLY A 40 -0.10 5.31 -3.96
CA GLY A 40 -0.81 6.32 -4.75
C GLY A 40 -1.73 7.14 -3.84
N ASN A 41 -3.00 7.29 -4.22
CA ASN A 41 -3.99 8.04 -3.44
C ASN A 41 -4.64 7.23 -2.30
N LYS A 42 -4.18 6.00 -2.04
CA LYS A 42 -4.70 5.15 -0.97
C LYS A 42 -4.11 5.57 0.37
N THR A 43 -4.87 5.33 1.45
CA THR A 43 -4.27 5.37 2.80
C THR A 43 -3.24 4.25 2.95
N VAL A 44 -2.32 4.39 3.91
CA VAL A 44 -1.35 3.34 4.24
C VAL A 44 -2.07 2.01 4.51
N MET A 45 -3.18 2.04 5.26
CA MET A 45 -3.94 0.82 5.57
C MET A 45 -4.52 0.15 4.32
N GLN A 46 -5.14 0.92 3.41
CA GLN A 46 -5.68 0.39 2.15
C GLN A 46 -4.57 -0.20 1.26
N TYR A 47 -3.40 0.45 1.24
CA TYR A 47 -2.24 -0.06 0.53
C TYR A 47 -1.73 -1.38 1.14
N VAL A 48 -1.57 -1.47 2.46
CA VAL A 48 -1.15 -2.69 3.17
C VAL A 48 -2.13 -3.84 2.93
N GLN A 49 -3.43 -3.58 2.96
CA GLN A 49 -4.45 -4.59 2.63
C GLN A 49 -4.30 -5.11 1.20
N SER A 50 -4.10 -4.21 0.23
CA SER A 50 -3.87 -4.58 -1.16
C SER A 50 -2.57 -5.38 -1.32
N PHE A 51 -1.52 -4.99 -0.59
CA PHE A 51 -0.22 -5.66 -0.58
C PHE A 51 -0.34 -7.10 -0.08
N ILE A 52 -0.97 -7.30 1.08
CA ILE A 52 -1.19 -8.63 1.66
C ILE A 52 -2.04 -9.47 0.71
N HIS A 53 -3.12 -8.92 0.17
CA HIS A 53 -3.99 -9.63 -0.75
C HIS A 53 -3.26 -10.10 -2.01
N LEU A 54 -2.43 -9.25 -2.62
CA LEU A 54 -1.72 -9.59 -3.85
C LEU A 54 -0.46 -10.45 -3.62
N SER A 55 0.09 -10.43 -2.40
CA SER A 55 1.30 -11.19 -2.06
C SER A 55 1.15 -12.70 -2.25
N GLN A 56 -0.07 -13.24 -2.15
CA GLN A 56 -0.35 -14.66 -2.35
C GLN A 56 0.00 -15.17 -3.77
N TYR A 57 0.07 -14.27 -4.75
CA TYR A 57 0.37 -14.61 -6.15
C TYR A 57 1.87 -14.63 -6.44
N ALA A 58 2.70 -14.09 -5.55
CA ALA A 58 4.15 -14.02 -5.69
C ALA A 58 4.85 -14.42 -4.38
N PRO A 59 4.65 -15.65 -3.88
CA PRO A 59 5.31 -16.13 -2.66
C PRO A 59 6.84 -16.06 -2.74
N GLU A 60 7.42 -16.18 -3.94
CA GLU A 60 8.84 -16.01 -4.20
C GLU A 60 9.36 -14.60 -3.85
N ASP A 61 8.49 -13.59 -3.95
CA ASP A 61 8.82 -12.19 -3.67
C ASP A 61 8.64 -11.82 -2.17
N MET A 62 8.20 -12.78 -1.35
CA MET A 62 7.73 -12.59 0.03
C MET A 62 8.38 -13.56 1.03
N ALA A 63 9.42 -14.29 0.60
CA ALA A 63 10.02 -15.38 1.36
C ALA A 63 10.68 -14.94 2.68
N ASP A 64 11.15 -13.69 2.76
CA ASP A 64 11.91 -13.14 3.86
C ASP A 64 11.35 -11.78 4.30
N ASP A 65 11.20 -11.62 5.62
CA ASP A 65 10.62 -10.41 6.22
C ASP A 65 11.34 -9.11 5.81
N PRO A 66 12.69 -9.06 5.72
CA PRO A 66 13.39 -7.88 5.24
C PRO A 66 13.04 -7.50 3.79
N ARG A 67 12.92 -8.46 2.87
CA ARG A 67 12.51 -8.15 1.48
C ARG A 67 11.05 -7.73 1.41
N ARG A 68 10.20 -8.38 2.20
CA ARG A 68 8.79 -8.00 2.33
C ARG A 68 8.65 -6.55 2.80
N ALA A 69 9.36 -6.16 3.86
CA ALA A 69 9.36 -4.81 4.40
C ALA A 69 9.94 -3.80 3.38
N ALA A 70 11.09 -4.12 2.76
CA ALA A 70 11.68 -3.28 1.72
C ALA A 70 10.73 -3.07 0.53
N ARG A 71 10.01 -4.11 0.10
CA ARG A 71 9.03 -4.02 -0.98
C ARG A 71 7.84 -3.13 -0.60
N LEU A 72 7.33 -3.26 0.62
CA LEU A 72 6.27 -2.37 1.14
C LEU A 72 6.76 -0.92 1.13
N LEU A 73 7.94 -0.65 1.70
CA LEU A 73 8.53 0.69 1.74
C LEU A 73 8.63 1.30 0.33
N ASN A 74 9.18 0.57 -0.64
CA ASN A 74 9.34 1.04 -2.01
C ASN A 74 8.02 1.38 -2.72
N GLY A 75 6.89 0.89 -2.22
CA GLY A 75 5.57 1.20 -2.74
C GLY A 75 4.82 2.30 -2.00
N LEU A 76 5.30 2.77 -0.84
CA LEU A 76 4.69 3.88 -0.10
C LEU A 76 4.79 5.22 -0.84
N ASP A 77 4.02 6.21 -0.39
CA ASP A 77 4.16 7.59 -0.85
C ASP A 77 5.60 8.11 -0.62
N PRO A 78 6.21 8.85 -1.57
CA PRO A 78 7.58 9.34 -1.44
C PRO A 78 7.87 10.12 -0.16
N THR A 79 6.87 10.84 0.37
CA THR A 79 6.99 11.56 1.64
C THR A 79 7.20 10.58 2.78
N LEU A 80 6.37 9.53 2.84
CA LEU A 80 6.49 8.47 3.84
C LEU A 80 7.79 7.69 3.67
N GLN A 81 8.19 7.36 2.43
CA GLN A 81 9.46 6.69 2.17
C GLN A 81 10.65 7.45 2.76
N THR A 82 10.67 8.77 2.57
CA THR A 82 11.74 9.64 3.07
C THR A 82 11.77 9.68 4.59
N HIS A 83 10.60 9.71 5.24
CA HIS A 83 10.50 9.73 6.70
C HIS A 83 10.83 8.39 7.36
N LEU A 84 10.40 7.29 6.75
CA LEU A 84 10.54 5.94 7.28
C LEU A 84 11.94 5.36 7.03
N GLY A 85 12.55 5.69 5.88
CA GLY A 85 13.95 5.38 5.55
C GLY A 85 14.37 3.98 5.96
N CYS A 86 15.54 3.83 6.58
CA CYS A 86 16.05 2.55 7.13
C CYS A 86 15.67 2.33 8.61
N ARG A 87 14.59 2.95 9.12
CA ARG A 87 14.22 2.92 10.54
C ARG A 87 13.08 1.95 10.82
N TYR A 88 13.27 0.68 10.48
CA TYR A 88 12.31 -0.38 10.81
C TYR A 88 13.04 -1.69 11.06
N GLN A 89 12.52 -2.50 11.99
CA GLN A 89 13.09 -3.80 12.37
C GLN A 89 12.33 -4.98 11.78
N SER A 90 11.09 -4.77 11.31
CA SER A 90 10.24 -5.80 10.72
C SER A 90 9.17 -5.19 9.81
N PHE A 91 8.46 -6.05 9.07
CA PHE A 91 7.27 -5.62 8.31
C PHE A 91 6.23 -4.94 9.21
N THR A 92 5.94 -5.49 10.39
CA THR A 92 4.92 -4.94 11.30
C THR A 92 5.33 -3.57 11.81
N ASP A 93 6.59 -3.42 12.25
CA ASP A 93 7.15 -2.15 12.72
C ASP A 93 7.09 -1.06 11.62
N LEU A 94 7.39 -1.43 10.38
CA LEU A 94 7.24 -0.53 9.24
C LEU A 94 5.79 -0.09 9.02
N VAL A 95 4.82 -1.01 9.12
CA VAL A 95 3.39 -0.69 8.95
C VAL A 95 2.92 0.26 10.06
N ASP A 96 3.24 -0.04 11.32
CA ASP A 96 2.82 0.77 12.46
C ASP A 96 3.42 2.19 12.38
N THR A 97 4.70 2.27 12.07
CA THR A 97 5.39 3.57 11.91
C THR A 97 4.83 4.36 10.72
N ALA A 98 4.50 3.70 9.61
CA ALA A 98 3.89 4.35 8.46
C ALA A 98 2.50 4.91 8.77
N LEU A 99 1.68 4.17 9.53
CA LEU A 99 0.36 4.62 9.97
C LEU A 99 0.43 5.84 10.90
N ASP A 100 1.33 5.82 11.88
CA ASP A 100 1.54 6.96 12.77
C ASP A 100 2.00 8.19 11.98
N MET A 101 2.95 8.01 11.06
CA MET A 101 3.47 9.10 10.24
C MET A 101 2.40 9.69 9.30
N GLU A 102 1.59 8.85 8.65
CA GLU A 102 0.49 9.31 7.80
C GLU A 102 -0.49 10.17 8.61
N ASN A 103 -0.83 9.75 9.82
CA ASN A 103 -1.72 10.52 10.69
C ASN A 103 -1.09 11.86 11.13
N ARG A 104 0.19 11.88 11.49
CA ARG A 104 0.91 13.12 11.84
C ARG A 104 0.92 14.12 10.68
N LEU A 105 1.22 13.66 9.47
CA LEU A 105 1.21 14.48 8.26
C LEU A 105 -0.18 15.04 7.96
N ARG A 106 -1.23 14.22 8.14
CA ARG A 106 -2.63 14.65 7.96
C ARG A 106 -2.99 15.77 8.93
N VAL A 107 -2.72 15.61 10.22
CA VAL A 107 -3.00 16.63 11.25
C VAL A 107 -2.23 17.92 10.96
N ALA A 108 -0.94 17.82 10.62
CA ALA A 108 -0.11 18.99 10.29
C ALA A 108 -0.64 19.75 9.07
N ASN A 109 -1.05 19.04 8.02
CA ASN A 109 -1.63 19.63 6.82
C ASN A 109 -2.98 20.32 7.10
N GLU A 110 -3.83 19.71 7.93
CA GLU A 110 -5.10 20.31 8.35
C GLU A 110 -4.87 21.61 9.14
N ASP A 111 -3.91 21.62 10.08
CA ASP A 111 -3.58 22.79 10.88
C ASP A 111 -2.98 23.92 10.03
N GLN A 112 -2.08 23.58 9.10
CA GLN A 112 -1.53 24.54 8.15
C GLN A 112 -2.61 25.11 7.21
N ARG A 113 -3.58 24.29 6.80
CA ARG A 113 -4.72 24.75 5.98
C ARG A 113 -5.61 25.72 6.76
N ARG A 114 -5.91 25.44 8.03
CA ARG A 114 -6.66 26.34 8.92
C ARG A 114 -5.96 27.68 9.11
N LYS A 115 -4.65 27.67 9.37
CA LYS A 115 -3.82 28.89 9.49
C LYS A 115 -3.81 29.73 8.21
N ARG A 116 -3.65 29.09 7.04
CA ARG A 116 -3.72 29.76 5.74
C ARG A 116 -5.09 30.41 5.52
N GLN A 117 -6.18 29.71 5.83
CA GLN A 117 -7.52 30.25 5.74
C GLN A 117 -7.71 31.46 6.66
N ALA A 118 -7.34 31.36 7.94
CA ALA A 118 -7.42 32.48 8.88
C ALA A 118 -6.65 33.71 8.39
N ASN A 119 -5.44 33.53 7.84
CA ASN A 119 -4.66 34.62 7.26
C ASN A 119 -5.33 35.25 6.02
N THR A 120 -5.97 34.46 5.15
CA THR A 120 -6.72 35.01 4.01
C THR A 120 -7.93 35.85 4.44
N TYR A 121 -8.66 35.42 5.46
CA TYR A 121 -9.78 36.18 6.02
C TYR A 121 -9.31 37.49 6.68
N ALA A 122 -8.20 37.46 7.43
CA ALA A 122 -7.61 38.65 8.03
C ALA A 122 -7.12 39.67 6.98
N ALA A 123 -6.45 39.21 5.92
CA ALA A 123 -5.97 40.06 4.83
C ALA A 123 -7.11 40.67 4.01
N GLY A 124 -8.19 39.93 3.75
CA GLY A 124 -9.39 40.43 3.07
C GLY A 124 -10.15 41.48 3.89
N SER A 125 -10.24 41.29 5.22
CA SER A 125 -10.85 42.24 6.15
C SER A 125 -10.07 43.55 6.25
N SER A 126 -8.73 43.48 6.28
CA SER A 126 -7.87 44.67 6.32
C SER A 126 -7.91 45.51 5.04
N ARG A 127 -8.20 44.90 3.87
CA ARG A 127 -8.33 45.62 2.59
C ARG A 127 -9.64 46.40 2.49
N LYS A 128 -10.75 45.86 3.02
CA LYS A 128 -12.06 46.53 3.05
C LYS A 128 -12.06 47.77 3.94
N ARG A 129 -11.29 47.76 5.04
CA ARG A 129 -11.18 48.90 5.97
C ARG A 129 -10.39 50.11 5.41
N ARG A 130 -9.62 49.94 4.34
CA ARG A 130 -8.80 51.02 3.72
C ARG A 130 -9.50 51.77 2.58
N GLN A 131 -10.71 51.39 2.18
CA GLN A 131 -11.45 52.01 1.07
C GLN A 131 -12.66 52.84 1.50
N THR A 132 -12.89 53.03 2.80
CA THR A 132 -14.05 53.76 3.34
C THR A 132 -13.69 55.13 3.92
N LEU A 133 -12.83 55.91 3.26
CA LEU A 133 -12.63 57.34 3.53
C LEU A 133 -12.66 58.11 2.22
#